data_AF-A0A0F9SL27-F1
#
_entry.id   AF-A0A0F9SL27-F1
#
_cell.length_a   1.000
_cell.length_b   1.000
_cell.length_c   1.000
_cell.angle_alpha   90.00
_cell.angle_beta   90.00
_cell.angle_gamma   90.00
#
_symmetry.space_group_name_H-M   'P 1'
#
loop_
_entity.id
_entity.type
_entity.pdbx_description
1 polymer ?
#
loop_
_entity_poly.entity_id
_entity_poly.type
_entity_poly.pdbx_seq_one_letter_code
_entity_poly.pdbx_strand_id
1 'polypeptide(L)'
;MNYKRDWNDDRNAVGFAAECARLALSFYSGDQRSDLVTAIEIAECCVNGEQIDSATARAVAYAANAVAVRTIHDATAYAAAYAAAYAAYAAANAAHAHGAANAAHAASASAADADVDSSEIQIAFARWAVRDMSCDRDLDEELRQAAGAAIVAGDEALAQELLG
;
A
#
# COMPACT_ATOMS: atom_id res chain seq x y z
N MET A 1 4.73 14.77 -0.30
CA MET A 1 3.30 14.61 -0.60
C MET A 1 2.62 14.01 0.62
N ASN A 2 1.39 14.40 0.94
CA ASN A 2 0.63 13.77 2.02
C ASN A 2 -0.25 12.68 1.39
N TYR A 3 0.14 11.41 1.46
CA TYR A 3 -0.59 10.27 0.86
C TYR A 3 -1.88 9.91 1.63
N LYS A 4 -2.52 10.90 2.26
CA LYS A 4 -3.80 10.75 2.94
C LYS A 4 -4.90 11.03 1.93
N ARG A 5 -5.59 9.97 1.54
CA ARG A 5 -6.76 10.00 0.67
C ARG A 5 -7.94 9.38 1.42
N ASP A 6 -9.11 9.93 1.20
CA ASP A 6 -10.37 9.28 1.56
C ASP A 6 -10.71 8.31 0.43
N TRP A 7 -10.44 7.03 0.65
CA TRP A 7 -10.58 6.00 -0.38
C TRP A 7 -12.05 5.58 -0.45
N ASN A 8 -12.62 5.55 -1.65
CA ASN A 8 -13.98 5.06 -1.85
C ASN A 8 -14.09 3.54 -1.66
N ASP A 9 -13.02 2.82 -2.03
CA ASP A 9 -12.87 1.39 -1.79
C ASP A 9 -11.61 1.11 -0.95
N ASP A 10 -11.80 0.54 0.23
CA ASP A 10 -10.71 0.13 1.12
C ASP A 10 -9.71 -0.81 0.43
N ARG A 11 -10.13 -1.60 -0.57
CA ARG A 11 -9.23 -2.46 -1.33
C ARG A 11 -8.19 -1.67 -2.12
N ASN A 12 -8.52 -0.46 -2.56
CA ASN A 12 -7.54 0.41 -3.23
C ASN A 12 -6.50 0.95 -2.25
N ALA A 13 -6.91 1.27 -1.01
CA ALA A 13 -5.98 1.60 0.06
C ALA A 13 -5.05 0.42 0.39
N VAL A 14 -5.60 -0.80 0.47
CA VAL A 14 -4.81 -2.03 0.69
C VAL A 14 -3.83 -2.26 -0.46
N GLY A 15 -4.27 -2.06 -1.71
CA GLY A 15 -3.42 -2.18 -2.90
C GLY A 15 -2.25 -1.22 -2.89
N PHE A 16 -2.50 0.04 -2.53
CA PHE A 16 -1.44 1.02 -2.33
C PHE A 16 -0.46 0.61 -1.22
N ALA A 17 -0.97 0.11 -0.09
CA ALA A 17 -0.15 -0.38 1.01
C ALA A 17 0.74 -1.57 0.58
N ALA A 18 0.18 -2.52 -0.18
CA ALA A 18 0.89 -3.68 -0.70
C ALA A 18 2.00 -3.27 -1.67
N GLU A 19 1.75 -2.32 -2.58
CA GLU A 19 2.78 -1.81 -3.49
C GLU A 19 3.91 -1.08 -2.75
N CYS A 20 3.59 -0.25 -1.74
CA CYS A 20 4.61 0.37 -0.89
C CYS A 20 5.49 -0.68 -0.19
N ALA A 21 4.87 -1.71 0.37
CA ALA A 21 5.59 -2.81 1.00
C ALA A 21 6.47 -3.59 0.01
N ARG A 22 5.96 -3.83 -1.21
CA ARG A 22 6.71 -4.53 -2.27
C ARG A 22 7.94 -3.75 -2.74
N LEU A 23 7.81 -2.43 -2.91
CA LEU A 23 8.96 -1.55 -3.22
C LEU A 23 10.01 -1.62 -2.10
N ALA A 24 9.57 -1.44 -0.85
CA ALA A 24 10.44 -1.48 0.33
C ALA A 24 11.12 -2.84 0.55
N LEU A 25 10.47 -3.94 0.15
CA LEU A 25 11.00 -5.30 0.32
C LEU A 25 12.37 -5.49 -0.37
N SER A 26 12.67 -4.74 -1.43
CA SER A 26 13.98 -4.80 -2.10
C SER A 26 15.14 -4.34 -1.21
N PHE A 27 14.85 -3.48 -0.23
CA PHE A 27 15.81 -2.94 0.73
C PHE A 27 15.93 -3.77 2.02
N TYR A 28 15.06 -4.76 2.21
CA TYR A 28 15.14 -5.64 3.37
C TYR A 28 16.34 -6.60 3.27
N SER A 29 17.26 -6.47 4.22
CA SER A 29 18.53 -7.22 4.31
C SER A 29 18.49 -8.45 5.25
N GLY A 30 17.40 -8.64 6.01
CA GLY A 30 17.28 -9.68 7.02
C GLY A 30 16.94 -11.09 6.47
N ASP A 31 16.99 -12.08 7.36
CA ASP A 31 16.78 -13.50 7.02
C ASP A 31 15.29 -13.90 6.93
N GLN A 32 14.40 -13.19 7.62
CA GLN A 32 12.96 -13.48 7.67
C GLN A 32 12.14 -12.91 6.49
N ARG A 33 12.71 -12.87 5.29
CA ARG A 33 12.04 -12.29 4.10
C ARG A 33 10.72 -12.98 3.78
N SER A 34 10.60 -14.29 4.05
CA SER A 34 9.38 -15.06 3.82
C SER A 34 8.18 -14.52 4.59
N ASP A 35 8.38 -14.11 5.85
CA ASP A 35 7.30 -13.59 6.70
C ASP A 35 6.75 -12.26 6.15
N LEU A 36 7.63 -11.43 5.58
CA LEU A 36 7.25 -10.17 4.93
C LEU A 36 6.51 -10.42 3.61
N VAL A 37 6.96 -11.41 2.82
CA VAL A 37 6.27 -11.82 1.58
C VAL A 37 4.86 -12.30 1.89
N THR A 38 4.68 -13.16 2.90
CA THR A 38 3.34 -13.62 3.30
C THR A 38 2.44 -12.47 3.75
N ALA A 39 2.98 -11.43 4.40
CA ALA A 39 2.22 -10.23 4.76
C ALA A 39 1.74 -9.44 3.54
N ILE A 40 2.60 -9.33 2.53
CA ILE A 40 2.26 -8.68 1.25
C ILE A 40 1.23 -9.51 0.48
N GLU A 41 1.38 -10.84 0.42
CA GLU A 41 0.45 -11.76 -0.25
C GLU A 41 -0.96 -11.70 0.37
N ILE A 42 -1.08 -11.64 1.70
CA ILE A 42 -2.36 -11.42 2.39
C ILE A 42 -3.02 -10.11 1.92
N ALA A 43 -2.25 -9.03 1.76
CA ALA A 43 -2.79 -7.77 1.26
C ALA A 43 -3.25 -7.88 -0.20
N GLU A 44 -2.50 -8.60 -1.03
CA GLU A 44 -2.84 -8.83 -2.44
C GLU A 44 -4.09 -9.71 -2.62
N CYS A 45 -4.27 -10.73 -1.78
CA CYS A 45 -5.53 -11.49 -1.73
C CYS A 45 -6.74 -10.57 -1.47
N CYS A 46 -6.59 -9.56 -0.61
CA CYS A 46 -7.67 -8.64 -0.25
C CYS A 46 -8.07 -7.79 -1.46
N VAL A 47 -7.06 -7.28 -2.16
CA VAL A 47 -7.18 -6.50 -3.39
C VAL A 47 -7.88 -7.31 -4.50
N ASN A 48 -7.60 -8.60 -4.59
CA ASN A 48 -8.23 -9.50 -5.56
C ASN A 48 -9.67 -9.91 -5.17
N GLY A 49 -10.18 -9.42 -4.04
CA GLY A 49 -11.51 -9.74 -3.55
C GLY A 49 -11.63 -11.14 -2.94
N GLU A 50 -10.51 -11.77 -2.62
CA GLU A 50 -10.50 -13.05 -1.93
C GLU A 50 -10.98 -12.87 -0.49
N GLN A 51 -11.73 -13.85 0.02
CA GLN A 51 -12.20 -13.80 1.39
C GLN A 51 -11.03 -14.05 2.35
N ILE A 52 -10.66 -13.03 3.10
CA ILE A 52 -9.60 -13.13 4.10
C ILE A 52 -10.22 -13.19 5.49
N ASP A 53 -9.75 -14.14 6.28
CA ASP A 53 -10.00 -14.14 7.71
C ASP A 53 -9.19 -13.03 8.40
N SER A 54 -9.88 -12.09 9.01
CA SER A 54 -9.28 -10.95 9.73
C SER A 54 -8.29 -11.37 10.82
N ALA A 55 -8.50 -12.51 11.48
CA ALA A 55 -7.58 -13.01 12.50
C ALA A 55 -6.28 -13.51 11.86
N THR A 56 -6.38 -14.20 10.72
CA THR A 56 -5.22 -14.60 9.90
C THR A 56 -4.44 -13.38 9.41
N ALA A 57 -5.10 -12.35 8.88
CA ALA A 57 -4.44 -11.13 8.44
C ALA A 57 -3.70 -10.41 9.59
N ARG A 58 -4.33 -10.31 10.78
CA ARG A 58 -3.66 -9.77 11.97
C ARG A 58 -2.48 -10.62 12.42
N ALA A 59 -2.60 -11.94 12.41
CA ALA A 59 -1.51 -12.83 12.81
C ALA A 59 -0.28 -12.63 11.92
N VAL A 60 -0.47 -12.52 10.61
CA VAL A 60 0.61 -12.24 9.67
C VAL A 60 1.18 -10.82 9.86
N ALA A 61 0.33 -9.82 10.11
CA ALA A 61 0.80 -8.47 10.44
C ALA A 61 1.67 -8.44 11.71
N TYR A 62 1.30 -9.20 12.75
CA TYR A 62 2.10 -9.33 13.97
C TYR A 62 3.42 -10.06 13.73
N ALA A 63 3.43 -11.08 12.86
CA ALA A 63 4.67 -11.77 12.48
C ALA A 63 5.63 -10.80 11.78
N ALA A 64 5.18 -10.05 10.78
CA ALA A 64 6.00 -9.03 10.11
C ALA A 64 6.45 -7.91 11.07
N ASN A 65 5.61 -7.51 12.02
CA ASN A 65 6.01 -6.56 13.05
C ASN A 65 7.12 -7.12 13.97
N ALA A 66 7.04 -8.40 14.35
CA ALA A 66 8.09 -9.06 15.11
C ALA A 66 9.42 -9.13 14.35
N VAL A 67 9.37 -9.35 13.03
CA VAL A 67 10.55 -9.24 12.15
C VAL A 67 11.16 -7.84 12.26
N ALA A 68 10.34 -6.80 12.15
CA ALA A 68 10.82 -5.42 12.24
C ALA A 68 11.51 -5.16 13.59
N VAL A 69 10.92 -5.59 14.71
CA VAL A 69 11.55 -5.43 16.04
C VAL A 69 12.92 -6.14 16.11
N ARG A 70 13.08 -7.29 15.45
CA ARG A 70 14.36 -8.02 15.41
C ARG A 70 15.42 -7.33 14.56
N THR A 71 15.01 -6.51 13.59
CA THR A 71 15.92 -5.76 12.71
C THR A 71 16.09 -4.29 13.13
N ILE A 72 15.70 -3.90 14.35
CA ILE A 72 15.74 -2.51 14.83
C ILE A 72 17.10 -1.80 14.74
N HIS A 73 18.19 -2.55 14.61
CA HIS A 73 19.54 -2.01 14.45
C HIS A 73 19.89 -1.63 12.99
N ASP A 74 19.07 -2.03 12.03
CA ASP A 74 19.12 -1.66 10.61
C ASP A 74 17.84 -0.88 10.29
N ALA A 75 17.93 0.45 10.22
CA ALA A 75 16.78 1.32 10.04
C ALA A 75 16.02 1.01 8.74
N THR A 76 16.74 0.73 7.66
CA THR A 76 16.17 0.43 6.35
C THR A 76 15.44 -0.92 6.37
N ALA A 77 16.05 -1.97 6.94
CA ALA A 77 15.40 -3.27 7.07
C ALA A 77 14.22 -3.24 8.07
N TYR A 78 14.32 -2.47 9.14
CA TYR A 78 13.24 -2.20 10.10
C TYR A 78 12.04 -1.58 9.38
N ALA A 79 12.27 -0.51 8.62
CA ALA A 79 11.24 0.21 7.91
C ALA A 79 10.57 -0.64 6.81
N ALA A 80 11.35 -1.43 6.06
CA ALA A 80 10.82 -2.36 5.07
C ALA A 80 9.91 -3.43 5.69
N ALA A 81 10.30 -3.99 6.85
CA ALA A 81 9.47 -4.94 7.57
C ALA A 81 8.17 -4.30 8.12
N TYR A 82 8.24 -3.05 8.58
CA TYR A 82 7.05 -2.30 8.99
C TYR A 82 6.10 -2.02 7.83
N ALA A 83 6.61 -1.69 6.64
CA ALA A 83 5.77 -1.47 5.46
C ALA A 83 4.93 -2.72 5.14
N ALA A 84 5.55 -3.91 5.18
CA ALA A 84 4.85 -5.18 5.01
C ALA A 84 3.82 -5.47 6.10
N ALA A 85 4.15 -5.19 7.38
CA ALA A 85 3.20 -5.30 8.48
C ALA A 85 1.97 -4.40 8.28
N TYR A 86 2.18 -3.16 7.84
CA TYR A 86 1.09 -2.22 7.57
C TYR A 86 0.24 -2.62 6.36
N ALA A 87 0.81 -3.24 5.33
CA ALA A 87 0.03 -3.82 4.24
C ALA A 87 -0.94 -4.91 4.75
N ALA A 88 -0.47 -5.82 5.59
CA ALA A 88 -1.33 -6.84 6.22
C ALA A 88 -2.35 -6.23 7.20
N TYR A 89 -2.00 -5.18 7.95
CA TYR A 89 -2.96 -4.44 8.78
C TYR A 89 -4.05 -3.76 7.96
N ALA A 90 -3.70 -3.19 6.79
CA ALA A 90 -4.67 -2.59 5.89
C ALA A 90 -5.70 -3.65 5.46
N ALA A 91 -5.24 -4.85 5.08
CA ALA A 91 -6.12 -5.97 4.72
C ALA A 91 -7.01 -6.41 5.89
N ALA A 92 -6.45 -6.51 7.10
CA ALA A 92 -7.21 -6.86 8.30
C ALA A 92 -8.30 -5.82 8.62
N ASN A 93 -8.00 -4.53 8.41
CA ASN A 93 -8.94 -3.44 8.62
C ASN A 93 -10.06 -3.48 7.58
N ALA A 94 -9.73 -3.61 6.29
CA ALA A 94 -10.69 -3.75 5.21
C ALA A 94 -11.65 -4.94 5.43
N ALA A 95 -11.14 -6.08 5.91
CA ALA A 95 -11.95 -7.26 6.25
C ALA A 95 -12.97 -7.01 7.38
N HIS A 96 -12.73 -6.01 8.25
CA HIS A 96 -13.65 -5.61 9.32
C HIS A 96 -14.51 -4.38 8.97
N ALA A 97 -14.43 -3.86 7.73
CA ALA A 97 -14.98 -2.54 7.38
C ALA A 97 -14.48 -1.43 8.32
N HIS A 98 -13.25 -1.58 8.82
CA HIS A 98 -12.49 -0.51 9.44
C HIS A 98 -11.65 0.14 8.33
N GLY A 99 -11.69 1.46 8.19
CA GLY A 99 -10.99 2.13 7.10
C GLY A 99 -9.51 1.75 7.01
N ALA A 100 -9.06 1.35 5.81
CA ALA A 100 -7.70 0.91 5.54
C ALA A 100 -6.72 2.07 5.29
N ALA A 101 -7.24 3.30 5.10
CA ALA A 101 -6.48 4.50 4.75
C ALA A 101 -5.29 4.80 5.70
N ASN A 102 -5.48 4.67 7.01
CA ASN A 102 -4.42 4.96 7.98
C ASN A 102 -3.26 3.95 7.88
N ALA A 103 -3.58 2.67 7.67
CA ALA A 103 -2.57 1.64 7.49
C ALA A 103 -1.83 1.81 6.16
N ALA A 104 -2.54 2.18 5.09
CA ALA A 104 -1.92 2.50 3.81
C ALA A 104 -0.97 3.71 3.90
N HIS A 105 -1.38 4.77 4.61
CA HIS A 105 -0.51 5.91 4.89
C HIS A 105 0.75 5.49 5.67
N ALA A 106 0.60 4.67 6.71
CA ALA A 106 1.72 4.18 7.50
C ALA A 106 2.66 3.28 6.67
N ALA A 107 2.13 2.46 5.75
CA ALA A 107 2.93 1.67 4.82
C ALA A 107 3.76 2.57 3.89
N SER A 108 3.17 3.64 3.34
CA SER A 108 3.88 4.59 2.48
C SER A 108 4.98 5.36 3.22
N ALA A 109 4.73 5.74 4.48
CA ALA A 109 5.74 6.39 5.32
C ALA A 109 6.89 5.43 5.62
N SER A 110 6.58 4.18 5.97
CA SER A 110 7.59 3.15 6.22
C SER A 110 8.39 2.81 4.95
N ALA A 111 7.77 2.83 3.77
CA ALA A 111 8.49 2.65 2.51
C ALA A 111 9.47 3.80 2.25
N ALA A 112 9.07 5.05 2.51
CA ALA A 112 9.98 6.19 2.41
C ALA A 112 11.14 6.09 3.42
N ASP A 113 10.88 5.65 4.64
CA ASP A 113 11.91 5.41 5.67
C ASP A 113 12.83 4.22 5.31
N ALA A 114 12.39 3.33 4.41
CA ALA A 114 13.18 2.23 3.85
C ALA A 114 13.97 2.64 2.59
N ASP A 115 14.16 3.94 2.36
CA ASP A 115 14.88 4.53 1.23
C ASP A 115 14.23 4.28 -0.15
N VAL A 116 12.94 3.91 -0.21
CA VAL A 116 12.20 3.85 -1.49
C VAL A 116 12.09 5.26 -2.07
N ASP A 117 12.38 5.39 -3.37
CA ASP A 117 12.35 6.68 -4.02
C ASP A 117 10.95 7.29 -3.99
N SER A 118 10.87 8.57 -3.64
CA SER A 118 9.60 9.26 -3.49
C SER A 118 8.75 9.27 -4.77
N SER A 119 9.38 9.23 -5.95
CA SER A 119 8.68 9.16 -7.24
C SER A 119 8.04 7.79 -7.45
N GLU A 120 8.64 6.69 -6.99
CA GLU A 120 8.03 5.35 -7.06
C GLU A 120 6.79 5.27 -6.16
N ILE A 121 6.85 5.83 -4.96
CA ILE A 121 5.69 5.91 -4.05
C ILE A 121 4.59 6.78 -4.66
N GLN A 122 4.93 7.90 -5.30
CA GLN A 122 3.97 8.77 -5.99
C GLN A 122 3.29 8.07 -7.17
N ILE A 123 4.06 7.32 -7.97
CA ILE A 123 3.53 6.54 -9.09
C ILE A 123 2.57 5.46 -8.58
N ALA A 124 2.95 4.73 -7.53
CA ALA A 124 2.08 3.73 -6.90
C ALA A 124 0.79 4.37 -6.36
N PHE A 125 0.91 5.48 -5.63
CA PHE A 125 -0.25 6.22 -5.12
C PHE A 125 -1.18 6.66 -6.25
N ALA A 126 -0.65 7.29 -7.29
CA ALA A 126 -1.42 7.77 -8.43
C ALA A 126 -2.16 6.63 -9.13
N ARG A 127 -1.51 5.48 -9.34
CA ARG A 127 -2.14 4.30 -9.94
C ARG A 127 -3.38 3.84 -9.16
N TRP A 128 -3.27 3.70 -7.85
CA TRP A 128 -4.39 3.26 -7.00
C TRP A 128 -5.46 4.34 -6.87
N ALA A 129 -5.09 5.60 -6.78
CA ALA A 129 -6.04 6.70 -6.71
C ALA A 129 -6.84 6.85 -8.02
N VAL A 130 -6.22 6.68 -9.20
CA VAL A 130 -6.95 6.63 -10.47
C VAL A 130 -7.96 5.48 -10.47
N ARG A 131 -7.55 4.28 -10.04
CA ARG A 131 -8.44 3.12 -9.95
C ARG A 131 -9.63 3.37 -9.02
N ASP A 132 -9.39 4.01 -7.88
CA ASP A 132 -10.40 4.39 -6.90
C ASP A 132 -11.40 5.42 -7.45
N MET A 133 -10.91 6.43 -8.18
CA MET A 133 -11.77 7.44 -8.82
C MET A 133 -12.55 6.91 -10.02
N SER A 134 -11.98 5.93 -10.74
CA SER A 134 -12.62 5.37 -11.92
C SER A 134 -13.67 4.31 -11.57
N CYS A 135 -13.78 3.89 -10.31
CA CYS A 135 -14.65 2.80 -9.85
C CYS A 135 -14.42 1.51 -10.66
N ASP A 136 -13.15 1.14 -10.87
CA ASP A 136 -12.74 -0.02 -11.67
C ASP A 136 -13.20 0.00 -13.15
N ARG A 137 -13.60 1.17 -13.69
CA ARG A 137 -13.84 1.33 -15.13
C ARG A 137 -12.55 1.05 -15.90
N ASP A 138 -12.69 0.34 -17.01
CA ASP A 138 -11.61 0.16 -17.97
C ASP A 138 -11.36 1.50 -18.68
N LEU A 139 -10.18 2.06 -18.44
CA LEU A 139 -9.72 3.32 -19.03
C LEU A 139 -8.73 3.01 -20.14
N ASP A 140 -8.74 3.80 -21.21
CA ASP A 140 -7.62 3.79 -22.13
C ASP A 140 -6.33 4.25 -21.42
N GLU A 141 -5.19 3.83 -21.94
CA GLU A 141 -3.89 4.08 -21.32
C GLU A 141 -3.55 5.58 -21.26
N GLU A 142 -3.96 6.36 -22.27
CA GLU A 142 -3.69 7.79 -22.34
C GLU A 142 -4.43 8.53 -21.23
N LEU A 143 -5.71 8.20 -21.02
CA LEU A 143 -6.53 8.77 -19.95
C LEU A 143 -6.01 8.37 -18.56
N ARG A 144 -5.63 7.10 -18.39
CA ARG A 144 -5.03 6.59 -17.15
C ARG A 144 -3.74 7.35 -16.81
N GLN A 145 -2.87 7.56 -17.80
CA GLN A 145 -1.61 8.30 -17.63
C GLN A 145 -1.85 9.78 -17.34
N ALA A 146 -2.78 10.42 -18.04
CA ALA A 146 -3.12 11.83 -17.83
C ALA A 146 -3.69 12.08 -16.42
N ALA A 147 -4.63 11.24 -15.98
CA ALA A 147 -5.18 11.32 -14.63
C ALA A 147 -4.10 11.04 -13.57
N GLY A 148 -3.25 10.02 -13.79
CA GLY A 148 -2.13 9.73 -12.89
C GLY A 148 -1.14 10.90 -12.78
N ALA A 149 -0.80 11.54 -13.90
CA ALA A 149 0.08 12.71 -13.90
C ALA A 149 -0.53 13.90 -13.16
N ALA A 150 -1.85 14.13 -13.30
CA ALA A 150 -2.56 15.16 -12.55
C ALA A 150 -2.49 14.90 -11.03
N ILE A 151 -2.66 13.65 -10.58
CA ILE A 151 -2.51 13.27 -9.17
C ILE A 151 -1.08 13.54 -8.67
N VAL A 152 -0.05 13.13 -9.42
CA VAL A 152 1.35 13.37 -9.06
C VAL A 152 1.64 14.87 -8.95
N ALA A 153 1.04 15.69 -9.82
CA ALA A 153 1.13 17.15 -9.75
C ALA A 153 0.34 17.77 -8.58
N GLY A 154 -0.46 16.98 -7.85
CA GLY A 154 -1.30 17.43 -6.74
C GLY A 154 -2.66 18.00 -7.16
N ASP A 155 -3.09 17.77 -8.40
CA ASP A 155 -4.36 18.24 -8.95
C ASP A 155 -5.37 17.09 -9.07
N GLU A 156 -5.91 16.66 -7.92
CA GLU A 156 -6.95 15.62 -7.88
C GLU A 156 -8.25 16.07 -8.55
N ALA A 157 -8.54 17.38 -8.58
CA ALA A 157 -9.74 17.91 -9.23
C ALA A 157 -9.67 17.72 -10.75
N LEU A 158 -8.53 18.02 -11.36
CA LEU A 158 -8.29 17.74 -12.77
C LEU A 158 -8.33 16.22 -13.05
N ALA A 159 -7.74 15.40 -12.17
CA ALA A 159 -7.82 13.95 -12.33
C ALA A 159 -9.28 13.46 -12.32
N GLN A 160 -10.11 14.00 -11.43
CA GLN A 160 -11.54 13.68 -11.37
C GLN A 160 -12.29 14.14 -12.64
N GLU A 161 -12.00 15.34 -13.14
CA GLU A 161 -12.61 15.86 -14.38
C GLU A 161 -12.26 15.00 -15.59
N LEU A 162 -11.01 14.56 -15.69
CA LEU A 162 -10.56 13.66 -16.77
C LEU A 162 -11.30 12.31 -16.72
N LEU A 163 -11.51 11.78 -15.52
CA LEU A 163 -12.12 10.46 -15.35
C LEU A 163 -13.65 10.46 -15.53
N GLY A 164 -14.32 11.61 -15.44
CA GLY A 164 -15.76 11.76 -15.69
C GLY A 164 -16.63 11.09 -14.64
#